data_AF-A0A150Q2U1-F1
#
_entry.id   AF-A0A150Q2U1-F1
#
_cell.length_a   1.000
_cell.length_b   1.000
_cell.length_c   1.000
_cell.angle_alpha   90.00
_cell.angle_beta   90.00
_cell.angle_gamma   90.00
#
_symmetry.space_group_name_H-M   'P 1'
#
loop_
_entity.id
_entity.type
_entity.pdbx_description
1 polymer ?
#
loop_
_entity_poly.entity_id
_entity_poly.type
_entity_poly.pdbx_seq_one_letter_code
_entity_poly.pdbx_strand_id
1 'polypeptide(L)'
;MRHIRTSAARACFVLFLLAVFPGTALGAATAITFNINHADCGSAEFALYLNGVLLDTVASDKRCYCNNMTLTKTFTDPAVLALYDPATCNDVRVDINRGQSVFLGFVSIDVASTEGSSRLCLFDALSSRTPCADRNVCDAYHRSVTSLGNYDGDGVAPGIGVGCDNCAYHKNADQADTDGDGIGDVCDPCPRGDSDGDGVCDATDNCRVAANPGQADRDRDRVGDACDNCADASNPDQADADGDGIGDVCDPCPRGDSDGDGVCDATDNCRVAANPGQADRDRDRVGDACDNCADASNPDQADADGDGIGDVCDPCPRGDTDGDGVCDATDNCPATPNPDQVDSNGDGHGDACVGVCVTLQRGASGQVADALLLEAYPDYSDGQSPYNATGTAHGARQQALYWFGLDGIPVGATVTSAEFGAVAFGSSDQIVRVHRVTAPWSEGNVTWRSFAASYDGAVEADLGWAGPYAVTADLTELVQAWVDGAAPNHGFLLEEDPTGTTSYRTSDHPDQSDRPWIEVCYLAP
;
A
#
# COMPACT_ATOMS: atom_id res chain seq x y z
N MET A 1 -26.45 -33.74 44.08
CA MET A 1 -25.68 -34.96 44.44
C MET A 1 -26.59 -36.06 44.99
N ARG A 2 -26.39 -37.33 44.59
CA ARG A 2 -27.10 -38.52 45.11
C ARG A 2 -26.07 -39.54 45.63
N HIS A 3 -26.28 -40.12 46.82
CA HIS A 3 -25.32 -41.06 47.44
C HIS A 3 -25.54 -42.49 46.94
N ILE A 4 -24.52 -43.09 46.33
CA ILE A 4 -24.52 -44.50 45.90
C ILE A 4 -23.71 -45.34 46.91
N ARG A 5 -24.12 -46.60 47.16
CA ARG A 5 -23.54 -47.50 48.19
C ARG A 5 -23.48 -48.99 47.81
N THR A 6 -22.95 -49.34 46.64
CA THR A 6 -22.62 -50.73 46.30
C THR A 6 -21.30 -50.83 45.52
N SER A 7 -20.58 -51.94 45.69
CA SER A 7 -19.34 -52.22 44.95
C SER A 7 -19.54 -52.64 43.49
N ALA A 8 -20.78 -52.98 43.13
CA ALA A 8 -21.29 -52.94 41.77
C ALA A 8 -22.53 -52.03 41.78
N ALA A 9 -22.40 -50.84 41.18
CA ALA A 9 -23.49 -49.87 41.06
C ALA A 9 -23.72 -49.55 39.60
N ARG A 10 -24.68 -50.23 38.98
CA ARG A 10 -25.25 -49.76 37.72
C ARG A 10 -25.91 -48.41 37.99
N ALA A 11 -25.42 -47.36 37.34
CA ALA A 11 -26.08 -46.06 37.29
C ALA A 11 -27.30 -46.08 36.34
N CYS A 12 -28.04 -47.20 36.29
CA CYS A 12 -29.30 -47.31 35.57
C CYS A 12 -30.40 -46.58 36.35
N PHE A 13 -30.33 -45.24 36.45
CA PHE A 13 -31.48 -44.36 36.62
C PHE A 13 -31.13 -42.86 36.46
N VAL A 14 -31.72 -42.26 35.42
CA VAL A 14 -32.52 -41.02 35.47
C VAL A 14 -31.81 -39.64 35.39
N LEU A 15 -32.43 -38.79 34.53
CA LEU A 15 -32.49 -37.31 34.50
C LEU A 15 -31.43 -36.51 33.70
N PHE A 16 -31.92 -35.56 32.85
CA PHE A 16 -31.25 -34.44 32.13
C PHE A 16 -30.28 -34.81 30.94
N LEU A 17 -30.39 -34.25 29.71
CA LEU A 17 -30.38 -32.83 29.21
C LEU A 17 -28.94 -32.24 29.16
N LEU A 18 -28.24 -31.84 28.07
CA LEU A 18 -28.55 -31.48 26.64
C LEU A 18 -27.43 -31.77 25.58
N ALA A 19 -27.74 -31.44 24.29
CA ALA A 19 -26.86 -30.91 23.21
C ALA A 19 -26.41 -29.43 23.51
N VAL A 20 -25.99 -28.48 22.65
CA VAL A 20 -25.45 -28.35 21.27
C VAL A 20 -26.37 -28.07 20.04
N PHE A 21 -26.54 -26.77 19.74
CA PHE A 21 -26.34 -25.99 18.48
C PHE A 21 -26.04 -26.71 17.12
N PRO A 22 -26.26 -26.07 15.95
CA PRO A 22 -26.19 -26.73 14.64
C PRO A 22 -24.83 -27.37 14.36
N GLY A 23 -24.89 -28.66 14.03
CA GLY A 23 -23.71 -29.51 13.86
C GLY A 23 -24.00 -30.98 14.08
N THR A 24 -25.12 -31.49 13.55
CA THR A 24 -25.43 -32.93 13.55
C THR A 24 -24.25 -33.68 12.93
N ALA A 25 -23.59 -34.48 13.76
CA ALA A 25 -22.36 -35.19 13.41
C ALA A 25 -22.67 -36.37 12.48
N LEU A 26 -23.02 -36.07 11.22
CA LEU A 26 -23.26 -37.02 10.13
C LEU A 26 -21.96 -37.58 9.55
N GLY A 27 -20.88 -36.80 9.63
CA GLY A 27 -19.53 -37.19 9.27
C GLY A 27 -18.89 -38.17 10.26
N ALA A 28 -17.75 -38.74 9.88
CA ALA A 28 -17.03 -39.69 10.72
C ALA A 28 -16.53 -39.04 12.02
N ALA A 29 -16.70 -39.74 13.15
CA ALA A 29 -16.23 -39.27 14.46
C ALA A 29 -14.70 -39.06 14.47
N THR A 30 -14.26 -37.91 14.95
CA THR A 30 -12.85 -37.49 15.08
C THR A 30 -12.38 -37.52 16.53
N ALA A 31 -13.28 -37.30 17.49
CA ALA A 31 -13.03 -37.49 18.92
C ALA A 31 -14.32 -37.82 19.67
N ILE A 32 -14.27 -38.79 20.58
CA ILE A 32 -15.37 -39.13 21.50
C ILE A 32 -14.91 -38.85 22.93
N THR A 33 -15.57 -37.95 23.65
CA THR A 33 -15.13 -37.45 24.95
C THR A 33 -16.17 -37.64 26.02
N PHE A 34 -15.88 -38.49 27.01
CA PHE A 34 -16.70 -38.63 28.21
C PHE A 34 -16.28 -37.61 29.27
N ASN A 35 -17.25 -36.97 29.90
CA ASN A 35 -17.08 -35.89 30.87
C ASN A 35 -17.86 -36.22 32.16
N ILE A 36 -17.15 -36.56 33.24
CA ILE A 36 -17.75 -37.01 34.51
C ILE A 36 -17.40 -36.05 35.65
N ASN A 37 -18.37 -35.28 36.15
CA ASN A 37 -18.19 -34.54 37.41
C ASN A 37 -18.62 -35.39 38.61
N HIS A 38 -17.72 -35.58 39.56
CA HIS A 38 -17.93 -36.46 40.71
C HIS A 38 -17.08 -36.04 41.92
N ALA A 39 -17.43 -36.55 43.10
CA ALA A 39 -16.59 -36.56 44.29
C ALA A 39 -16.56 -37.98 44.90
N ASP A 40 -15.39 -38.45 45.34
CA ASP A 40 -15.21 -39.74 46.00
C ASP A 40 -14.09 -39.68 47.05
N CYS A 41 -14.36 -40.22 48.24
CA CYS A 41 -13.36 -40.41 49.30
C CYS A 41 -12.63 -41.76 49.24
N GLY A 42 -12.99 -42.63 48.28
CA GLY A 42 -12.47 -43.99 48.15
C GLY A 42 -11.57 -44.20 46.93
N SER A 43 -11.92 -45.20 46.13
CA SER A 43 -11.23 -45.55 44.90
C SER A 43 -12.22 -46.16 43.91
N ALA A 44 -13.21 -45.37 43.51
CA ALA A 44 -14.12 -45.72 42.42
C ALA A 44 -13.42 -45.73 41.06
N GLU A 45 -14.02 -46.44 40.13
CA GLU A 45 -13.62 -46.57 38.72
C GLU A 45 -14.87 -46.40 37.83
N PHE A 46 -14.75 -45.67 36.73
CA PHE A 46 -15.81 -45.44 35.76
C PHE A 46 -15.53 -46.26 34.50
N ALA A 47 -16.35 -47.27 34.24
CA ALA A 47 -16.27 -48.07 33.02
C ALA A 47 -17.14 -47.42 31.93
N LEU A 48 -16.50 -47.06 30.81
CA LEU A 48 -17.09 -46.27 29.72
C LEU A 48 -17.45 -47.19 28.56
N TYR A 49 -18.68 -47.09 28.06
CA TYR A 49 -19.20 -47.96 27.01
C TYR A 49 -19.84 -47.18 25.87
N LEU A 50 -19.68 -47.71 24.65
CA LEU A 50 -20.34 -47.28 23.42
C LEU A 50 -20.79 -48.54 22.66
N ASN A 51 -22.05 -48.58 22.22
CA ASN A 51 -22.68 -49.71 21.53
C ASN A 51 -22.39 -51.06 22.22
N GLY A 52 -22.53 -51.08 23.55
CA GLY A 52 -22.25 -52.24 24.41
C GLY A 52 -20.76 -52.59 24.65
N VAL A 53 -19.81 -52.02 23.89
CA VAL A 53 -18.37 -52.30 23.99
C VAL A 53 -17.73 -51.48 25.12
N LEU A 54 -16.89 -52.11 25.96
CA LEU A 54 -16.10 -51.41 26.98
C LEU A 54 -14.90 -50.71 26.32
N LEU A 55 -14.84 -49.38 26.45
CA LEU A 55 -13.78 -48.55 25.87
C LEU A 55 -12.59 -48.36 26.82
N ASP A 56 -12.86 -48.05 28.09
CA ASP A 56 -11.85 -47.88 29.15
C ASP A 56 -12.48 -48.03 30.55
N THR A 57 -11.65 -48.17 31.58
CA THR A 57 -12.05 -48.09 32.99
C THR A 57 -11.19 -47.04 33.69
N VAL A 58 -11.71 -45.82 33.80
CA VAL A 58 -11.00 -44.64 34.29
C VAL A 58 -11.12 -44.54 35.80
N ALA A 59 -10.00 -44.41 36.51
CA ALA A 59 -10.02 -44.22 37.96
C ALA A 59 -10.57 -42.83 38.35
N SER A 60 -11.32 -42.76 39.44
CA SER A 60 -11.64 -41.52 40.15
C SER A 60 -10.36 -40.79 40.61
N ASP A 61 -10.45 -39.47 40.78
CA ASP A 61 -9.33 -38.65 41.27
C ASP A 61 -9.17 -38.65 42.81
N LYS A 62 -10.09 -39.35 43.50
CA LYS A 62 -10.09 -39.65 44.94
C LYS A 62 -10.13 -38.43 45.84
N ARG A 63 -10.77 -37.35 45.38
CA ARG A 63 -10.95 -36.12 46.15
C ARG A 63 -12.25 -36.16 46.95
N CYS A 64 -12.10 -36.08 48.28
CA CYS A 64 -13.17 -36.03 49.28
C CYS A 64 -14.07 -34.77 49.24
N TYR A 65 -13.96 -33.94 48.20
CA TYR A 65 -14.65 -32.66 48.07
C TYR A 65 -15.11 -32.48 46.61
N CYS A 66 -16.04 -31.56 46.37
CA CYS A 66 -16.50 -31.25 45.02
C CYS A 66 -15.34 -30.91 44.08
N ASN A 67 -15.32 -31.52 42.90
CA ASN A 67 -14.26 -31.31 41.93
C ASN A 67 -14.58 -30.18 40.97
N ASN A 68 -13.82 -29.09 41.07
CA ASN A 68 -13.84 -27.96 40.12
C ASN A 68 -13.20 -28.31 38.76
N MET A 69 -12.79 -29.56 38.54
CA MET A 69 -12.29 -30.10 37.29
C MET A 69 -13.08 -31.37 36.95
N THR A 70 -13.63 -31.44 35.75
CA THR A 70 -14.32 -32.63 35.23
C THR A 70 -13.31 -33.75 35.00
N LEU A 71 -13.67 -35.00 35.29
CA LEU A 71 -12.91 -36.16 34.83
C LEU A 71 -13.24 -36.39 33.35
N THR A 72 -12.36 -35.89 32.49
CA THR A 72 -12.49 -35.96 31.03
C THR A 72 -11.66 -37.12 30.48
N LYS A 73 -12.29 -37.97 29.65
CA LYS A 73 -11.63 -39.05 28.90
C LYS A 73 -12.02 -38.95 27.43
N THR A 74 -11.09 -38.48 26.62
CA THR A 74 -11.20 -38.46 25.16
C THR A 74 -10.62 -39.74 24.55
N PHE A 75 -11.29 -40.22 23.50
CA PHE A 75 -10.87 -41.29 22.61
C PHE A 75 -10.71 -40.71 21.20
N THR A 76 -9.52 -40.87 20.62
CA THR A 76 -9.20 -40.55 19.22
C THR A 76 -8.61 -41.76 18.48
N ASP A 77 -8.78 -42.96 19.04
CA ASP A 77 -8.31 -44.21 18.44
C ASP A 77 -9.28 -44.61 17.31
N PRO A 78 -8.81 -44.84 16.06
CA PRO A 78 -9.70 -45.16 14.94
C PRO A 78 -10.60 -46.39 15.17
N ALA A 79 -10.17 -47.38 15.97
CA ALA A 79 -10.99 -48.55 16.27
C ALA A 79 -12.05 -48.28 17.35
N VAL A 80 -11.90 -47.23 18.17
CA VAL A 80 -12.95 -46.73 19.07
C VAL A 80 -13.88 -45.77 18.35
N LEU A 81 -13.35 -44.89 17.49
CA LEU A 81 -14.14 -43.96 16.68
C LEU A 81 -15.08 -44.74 15.72
N ALA A 82 -14.60 -45.84 15.13
CA ALA A 82 -15.40 -46.72 14.28
C ALA A 82 -16.47 -47.57 15.02
N LEU A 83 -16.63 -47.40 16.34
CA LEU A 83 -17.78 -47.94 17.08
C LEU A 83 -18.99 -46.99 17.09
N TYR A 84 -18.80 -45.71 16.71
CA TYR A 84 -19.88 -44.74 16.51
C TYR A 84 -20.32 -44.76 15.04
N ASP A 85 -21.61 -44.98 14.79
CA ASP A 85 -22.22 -44.90 13.47
C ASP A 85 -23.17 -43.69 13.43
N PRO A 86 -22.85 -42.62 12.70
CA PRO A 86 -23.69 -41.42 12.65
C PRO A 86 -25.08 -41.66 12.02
N ALA A 87 -25.23 -42.72 11.22
CA ALA A 87 -26.47 -43.03 10.52
C ALA A 87 -27.48 -43.84 11.35
N THR A 88 -27.15 -44.18 12.61
CA THR A 88 -28.02 -44.97 13.50
C THR A 88 -27.96 -44.47 14.95
N CYS A 89 -28.85 -44.96 15.82
CA CYS A 89 -28.83 -44.67 17.25
C CYS A 89 -27.70 -45.42 17.97
N ASN A 90 -26.82 -44.65 18.61
CA ASN A 90 -25.71 -45.17 19.40
C ASN A 90 -26.09 -45.26 20.89
N ASP A 91 -25.93 -46.44 21.48
CA ASP A 91 -26.03 -46.68 22.93
C ASP A 91 -24.77 -46.19 23.64
N VAL A 92 -24.92 -45.42 24.71
CA VAL A 92 -23.80 -44.90 25.51
C VAL A 92 -24.07 -45.15 26.99
N ARG A 93 -23.09 -45.71 27.70
CA ARG A 93 -23.26 -46.06 29.13
C ARG A 93 -21.99 -45.80 29.95
N VAL A 94 -22.19 -45.34 31.18
CA VAL A 94 -21.12 -45.20 32.19
C VAL A 94 -21.52 -46.00 33.44
N ASP A 95 -20.75 -47.04 33.77
CA ASP A 95 -20.96 -47.89 34.96
C ASP A 95 -19.97 -47.50 36.09
N ILE A 96 -20.44 -47.48 37.35
CA ILE A 96 -19.58 -47.20 38.51
C ILE A 96 -19.13 -48.50 39.17
N ASN A 97 -17.84 -48.79 39.02
CA ASN A 97 -17.15 -49.91 39.65
C ASN A 97 -16.52 -49.49 40.98
N ARG A 98 -16.58 -50.37 41.99
CA ARG A 98 -15.91 -50.24 43.31
C ARG A 98 -16.33 -49.03 44.18
N GLY A 99 -17.13 -48.10 43.67
CA GLY A 99 -17.48 -46.83 44.30
C GLY A 99 -18.44 -46.91 45.49
N GLN A 100 -17.92 -47.25 46.67
CA GLN A 100 -18.73 -47.35 47.91
C GLN A 100 -19.22 -45.99 48.47
N SER A 101 -18.63 -44.87 48.05
CA SER A 101 -18.94 -43.50 48.53
C SER A 101 -18.88 -42.41 47.45
N VAL A 102 -19.29 -42.73 46.21
CA VAL A 102 -19.32 -41.75 45.10
C VAL A 102 -20.57 -40.88 45.17
N PHE A 103 -20.38 -39.59 44.88
CA PHE A 103 -21.43 -38.66 44.48
C PHE A 103 -21.18 -38.19 43.05
N LEU A 104 -22.20 -38.22 42.20
CA LEU A 104 -22.17 -37.59 40.87
C LEU A 104 -22.74 -36.15 40.93
N GLY A 105 -22.15 -35.29 40.11
CA GLY A 105 -22.67 -33.99 39.67
C GLY A 105 -23.42 -34.17 38.35
N PHE A 106 -22.68 -34.21 37.23
CA PHE A 106 -23.19 -34.53 35.90
C PHE A 106 -22.33 -35.60 35.20
N VAL A 107 -22.88 -36.22 34.15
CA VAL A 107 -22.15 -37.03 33.18
C VAL A 107 -22.60 -36.62 31.77
N SER A 108 -21.68 -36.30 30.87
CA SER A 108 -21.96 -36.07 29.46
C SER A 108 -20.96 -36.77 28.54
N ILE A 109 -21.31 -36.87 27.27
CA ILE A 109 -20.47 -37.31 26.17
C ILE A 109 -20.53 -36.29 25.03
N ASP A 110 -19.38 -35.88 24.53
CA ASP A 110 -19.23 -35.09 23.30
C ASP A 110 -18.71 -35.98 22.17
N VAL A 111 -19.28 -35.88 20.97
CA VAL A 111 -18.78 -36.53 19.75
C VAL A 111 -18.47 -35.45 18.73
N ALA A 112 -17.18 -35.17 18.53
CA ALA A 112 -16.71 -34.37 17.41
C ALA A 112 -16.60 -35.24 16.16
N SER A 113 -16.88 -34.67 14.99
CA SER A 113 -16.80 -35.33 13.68
C SER A 113 -16.07 -34.46 12.65
N THR A 114 -16.15 -34.82 11.37
CA THR A 114 -15.71 -33.99 10.24
C THR A 114 -16.71 -32.89 9.84
N GLU A 115 -17.94 -32.92 10.35
CA GLU A 115 -19.06 -32.08 9.87
C GLU A 115 -19.74 -31.27 11.00
N GLY A 116 -19.33 -31.48 12.25
CA GLY A 116 -19.91 -30.82 13.42
C GLY A 116 -19.53 -31.54 14.72
N SER A 117 -20.19 -31.19 15.82
CA SER A 117 -20.03 -31.86 17.11
C SER A 117 -21.39 -32.00 17.79
N SER A 118 -21.72 -33.18 18.30
CA SER A 118 -22.92 -33.41 19.12
C SER A 118 -22.55 -33.61 20.59
N ARG A 119 -23.50 -33.38 21.49
CA ARG A 119 -23.42 -33.75 22.92
C ARG A 119 -24.67 -34.49 23.35
N LEU A 120 -24.49 -35.44 24.27
CA LEU A 120 -25.55 -35.99 25.11
C LEU A 120 -25.14 -35.83 26.58
N CYS A 121 -25.99 -35.21 27.39
CA CYS A 121 -25.89 -35.41 28.84
C CYS A 121 -26.59 -36.72 29.21
N LEU A 122 -25.89 -37.57 29.96
CA LEU A 122 -26.32 -38.88 30.42
C LEU A 122 -26.89 -38.84 31.84
N PHE A 123 -26.63 -37.75 32.59
CA PHE A 123 -27.05 -37.56 33.97
C PHE A 123 -26.82 -36.11 34.44
N ASP A 124 -27.80 -35.49 35.11
CA ASP A 124 -27.61 -34.31 35.99
C ASP A 124 -28.32 -34.47 37.36
N ALA A 125 -27.71 -33.91 38.41
CA ALA A 125 -28.11 -34.00 39.81
C ALA A 125 -28.82 -32.75 40.37
N LEU A 126 -29.62 -32.06 39.54
CA LEU A 126 -30.37 -30.80 39.75
C LEU A 126 -31.43 -30.78 40.90
N SER A 127 -31.13 -31.34 42.08
CA SER A 127 -32.10 -31.45 43.19
C SER A 127 -31.54 -31.44 44.63
N SER A 128 -30.42 -30.76 44.92
CA SER A 128 -29.90 -30.65 46.31
C SER A 128 -29.19 -29.33 46.65
N ARG A 129 -29.58 -28.67 47.76
CA ARG A 129 -29.04 -27.37 48.25
C ARG A 129 -27.63 -27.42 48.87
N THR A 130 -26.66 -28.12 48.27
CA THR A 130 -25.27 -28.15 48.76
C THR A 130 -24.29 -28.16 47.57
N PRO A 131 -23.30 -27.25 47.49
CA PRO A 131 -22.72 -26.88 46.20
C PRO A 131 -21.56 -27.78 45.76
N CYS A 132 -21.80 -28.55 44.70
CA CYS A 132 -20.82 -28.79 43.64
C CYS A 132 -21.26 -28.08 42.33
N ALA A 133 -21.98 -26.96 42.47
CA ALA A 133 -22.59 -26.24 41.34
C ALA A 133 -21.57 -25.39 40.57
N ASP A 134 -21.98 -24.92 39.39
CA ASP A 134 -21.26 -24.07 38.44
C ASP A 134 -20.12 -24.74 37.64
N ARG A 135 -20.51 -25.67 36.76
CA ARG A 135 -19.95 -25.72 35.39
C ARG A 135 -21.06 -25.96 34.36
N ASN A 136 -21.42 -24.88 33.69
CA ASN A 136 -22.46 -24.77 32.67
C ASN A 136 -22.15 -25.64 31.43
N VAL A 137 -22.54 -26.92 31.50
CA VAL A 137 -22.29 -27.95 30.45
C VAL A 137 -23.58 -28.65 30.01
N CYS A 138 -24.58 -28.70 30.91
CA CYS A 138 -25.87 -29.35 30.71
C CYS A 138 -27.08 -28.44 31.07
N ASP A 139 -26.85 -27.19 31.49
CA ASP A 139 -27.89 -26.23 31.91
C ASP A 139 -28.56 -25.46 30.74
N ALA A 140 -28.10 -25.65 29.49
CA ALA A 140 -28.30 -24.67 28.40
C ALA A 140 -29.64 -24.72 27.63
N TYR A 141 -30.44 -25.80 27.76
CA TYR A 141 -31.87 -25.75 27.45
C TYR A 141 -32.64 -26.11 28.73
N HIS A 142 -33.93 -25.75 28.80
CA HIS A 142 -34.81 -26.22 29.87
C HIS A 142 -35.93 -27.11 29.33
N ARG A 143 -35.80 -28.44 29.58
CA ARG A 143 -36.78 -29.56 29.47
C ARG A 143 -36.64 -30.49 28.24
N SER A 144 -36.53 -31.80 28.54
CA SER A 144 -36.98 -32.95 27.74
C SER A 144 -36.22 -33.55 26.51
N VAL A 145 -34.88 -33.47 26.39
CA VAL A 145 -34.08 -34.38 25.51
C VAL A 145 -32.75 -34.76 26.19
N THR A 146 -32.13 -35.92 25.96
CA THR A 146 -32.39 -36.98 24.97
C THR A 146 -32.67 -38.33 25.66
N SER A 147 -33.28 -39.26 24.93
CA SER A 147 -33.84 -40.50 25.50
C SER A 147 -32.80 -41.57 25.89
N LEU A 148 -33.11 -42.32 26.96
CA LEU A 148 -32.53 -43.65 27.27
C LEU A 148 -33.60 -44.67 27.71
N GLY A 149 -34.73 -44.67 26.99
CA GLY A 149 -35.74 -45.72 27.01
C GLY A 149 -37.06 -45.28 26.40
N ASN A 150 -37.75 -46.19 25.72
CA ASN A 150 -39.12 -45.99 25.22
C ASN A 150 -40.09 -45.88 26.42
N TYR A 151 -40.18 -44.68 26.99
CA TYR A 151 -40.82 -44.37 28.29
C TYR A 151 -42.28 -43.95 28.14
N ASP A 152 -42.56 -43.26 27.05
CA ASP A 152 -43.86 -42.78 26.61
C ASP A 152 -44.68 -43.91 25.97
N GLY A 153 -44.03 -44.78 25.18
CA GLY A 153 -44.62 -45.95 24.53
C GLY A 153 -44.84 -45.80 23.02
N ASP A 154 -44.06 -45.02 22.28
CA ASP A 154 -44.31 -44.75 20.85
C ASP A 154 -43.77 -45.84 19.88
N GLY A 155 -42.54 -46.30 20.09
CA GLY A 155 -41.83 -47.27 19.25
C GLY A 155 -40.38 -46.90 18.92
N VAL A 156 -39.96 -45.66 19.14
CA VAL A 156 -38.64 -45.14 18.75
C VAL A 156 -37.55 -45.61 19.74
N ALA A 157 -36.31 -45.61 19.27
CA ALA A 157 -35.15 -46.02 20.04
C ALA A 157 -34.46 -44.82 20.71
N PRO A 158 -33.91 -44.98 21.92
CA PRO A 158 -33.01 -43.99 22.49
C PRO A 158 -31.61 -44.01 21.86
N GLY A 159 -30.86 -42.91 21.98
CA GLY A 159 -29.43 -42.86 21.67
C GLY A 159 -28.94 -41.48 21.24
N ILE A 160 -27.76 -41.45 20.63
CA ILE A 160 -27.23 -40.32 19.85
C ILE A 160 -27.15 -40.75 18.38
N GLY A 161 -27.60 -39.89 17.46
CA GLY A 161 -27.54 -40.13 16.03
C GLY A 161 -28.88 -39.91 15.34
N VAL A 162 -28.96 -40.25 14.06
CA VAL A 162 -30.21 -40.13 13.29
C VAL A 162 -31.21 -41.21 13.71
N GLY A 163 -32.48 -40.82 13.91
CA GLY A 163 -33.59 -41.73 14.19
C GLY A 163 -33.82 -42.07 15.67
N CYS A 164 -33.34 -41.22 16.58
CA CYS A 164 -33.50 -41.39 18.03
C CYS A 164 -34.54 -40.43 18.61
N ASP A 165 -35.21 -40.87 19.68
CA ASP A 165 -36.31 -40.16 20.36
C ASP A 165 -35.94 -38.73 20.80
N ASN A 166 -36.53 -37.76 20.07
CA ASN A 166 -36.41 -36.30 20.24
C ASN A 166 -37.52 -35.66 21.11
N CYS A 167 -38.42 -36.46 21.71
CA CYS A 167 -39.44 -35.99 22.65
C CYS A 167 -39.69 -37.01 23.76
N ALA A 168 -38.69 -37.23 24.63
CA ALA A 168 -38.59 -38.34 25.57
C ALA A 168 -39.71 -38.53 26.63
N TYR A 169 -40.79 -37.74 26.58
CA TYR A 169 -42.01 -37.88 27.39
C TYR A 169 -43.33 -37.74 26.58
N HIS A 170 -43.28 -37.52 25.26
CA HIS A 170 -44.42 -37.17 24.39
C HIS A 170 -44.40 -38.00 23.10
N LYS A 171 -45.40 -38.89 22.91
CA LYS A 171 -45.47 -39.79 21.74
C LYS A 171 -45.45 -39.08 20.40
N ASN A 172 -44.34 -39.19 19.67
CA ASN A 172 -44.16 -38.73 18.30
C ASN A 172 -43.39 -39.78 17.48
N ALA A 173 -44.02 -40.93 17.17
CA ALA A 173 -43.38 -42.02 16.40
C ALA A 173 -43.01 -41.66 14.94
N ASP A 174 -43.39 -40.46 14.48
CA ASP A 174 -42.98 -39.80 13.25
C ASP A 174 -41.71 -38.93 13.40
N GLN A 175 -41.33 -38.58 14.64
CA GLN A 175 -40.15 -37.80 15.01
C GLN A 175 -40.06 -36.45 14.25
N ALA A 176 -41.22 -35.82 14.04
CA ALA A 176 -41.31 -34.52 13.39
C ALA A 176 -40.58 -33.45 14.21
N ASP A 177 -39.77 -32.66 13.50
CA ASP A 177 -38.84 -31.64 13.95
C ASP A 177 -38.76 -30.66 12.77
N THR A 178 -39.45 -29.52 12.88
CA THR A 178 -39.78 -28.65 11.73
C THR A 178 -38.68 -27.65 11.37
N ASP A 179 -37.86 -27.23 12.33
CA ASP A 179 -36.74 -26.28 12.13
C ASP A 179 -35.35 -26.91 12.26
N GLY A 180 -35.22 -28.08 12.91
CA GLY A 180 -33.97 -28.83 13.04
C GLY A 180 -33.17 -28.53 14.31
N ASP A 181 -33.76 -27.94 15.36
CA ASP A 181 -33.07 -27.67 16.64
C ASP A 181 -32.77 -28.95 17.46
N GLY A 182 -33.46 -30.05 17.16
CA GLY A 182 -33.33 -31.35 17.81
C GLY A 182 -34.37 -31.65 18.90
N ILE A 183 -35.36 -30.79 19.08
CA ILE A 183 -36.57 -30.99 19.88
C ILE A 183 -37.75 -31.26 18.91
N GLY A 184 -38.54 -32.30 19.14
CA GLY A 184 -39.66 -32.59 18.23
C GLY A 184 -40.85 -31.62 18.40
N ASP A 185 -41.60 -31.40 17.31
CA ASP A 185 -42.79 -30.52 17.20
C ASP A 185 -43.82 -30.65 18.34
N VAL A 186 -43.84 -31.81 19.01
CA VAL A 186 -44.82 -32.21 20.03
C VAL A 186 -44.38 -31.81 21.46
N CYS A 187 -43.11 -31.47 21.65
CA CYS A 187 -42.54 -31.06 22.93
C CYS A 187 -41.79 -29.71 22.89
N ASP A 188 -41.52 -29.17 21.71
CA ASP A 188 -40.93 -27.85 21.49
C ASP A 188 -41.92 -26.67 21.75
N PRO A 189 -41.51 -25.62 22.50
CA PRO A 189 -42.22 -24.35 22.59
C PRO A 189 -42.38 -23.55 21.29
N CYS A 190 -41.44 -23.63 20.34
CA CYS A 190 -41.40 -22.81 19.12
C CYS A 190 -41.15 -23.62 17.82
N PRO A 191 -42.08 -24.49 17.34
CA PRO A 191 -41.86 -25.47 16.24
C PRO A 191 -41.66 -24.93 14.82
N ARG A 192 -41.00 -23.77 14.69
CA ARG A 192 -40.72 -22.96 13.49
C ARG A 192 -39.54 -22.00 13.70
N GLY A 193 -38.77 -22.15 14.77
CA GLY A 193 -37.66 -21.28 15.13
C GLY A 193 -37.97 -20.19 16.16
N ASP A 194 -36.90 -19.86 16.90
CA ASP A 194 -36.61 -18.60 17.58
C ASP A 194 -35.22 -18.21 17.06
N SER A 195 -35.19 -17.32 16.06
CA SER A 195 -34.02 -17.11 15.20
C SER A 195 -32.89 -16.29 15.82
N ASP A 196 -33.13 -15.59 16.94
CA ASP A 196 -32.10 -14.83 17.68
C ASP A 196 -31.97 -15.22 19.17
N GLY A 197 -32.88 -16.03 19.70
CA GLY A 197 -32.81 -16.64 21.03
C GLY A 197 -33.39 -15.78 22.15
N ASP A 198 -34.31 -14.87 21.84
CA ASP A 198 -34.90 -13.94 22.82
C ASP A 198 -36.03 -14.57 23.67
N GLY A 199 -36.63 -15.66 23.20
CA GLY A 199 -37.77 -16.35 23.82
C GLY A 199 -39.13 -16.10 23.18
N VAL A 200 -39.21 -15.37 22.06
CA VAL A 200 -40.41 -15.17 21.22
C VAL A 200 -40.23 -15.90 19.89
N CYS A 201 -41.14 -16.83 19.59
CA CYS A 201 -41.03 -17.61 18.36
C CYS A 201 -41.18 -16.75 17.09
N ASP A 202 -40.43 -17.09 16.04
CA ASP A 202 -40.38 -16.48 14.69
C ASP A 202 -41.73 -16.06 14.09
N ALA A 203 -42.80 -16.82 14.38
CA ALA A 203 -44.14 -16.63 13.83
C ALA A 203 -44.98 -15.58 14.57
N THR A 204 -44.44 -15.02 15.65
CA THR A 204 -45.08 -14.02 16.53
C THR A 204 -44.20 -12.83 16.85
N ASP A 205 -42.91 -12.92 16.55
CA ASP A 205 -41.90 -11.89 16.78
C ASP A 205 -41.98 -10.75 15.75
N ASN A 206 -41.95 -9.49 16.22
CA ASN A 206 -41.88 -8.29 15.39
C ASN A 206 -40.44 -7.85 15.01
N CYS A 207 -39.40 -8.50 15.54
CA CYS A 207 -37.99 -8.27 15.23
C CYS A 207 -37.16 -9.56 15.10
N ARG A 208 -37.65 -10.54 14.32
CA ARG A 208 -37.12 -11.92 14.03
C ARG A 208 -35.60 -12.18 14.01
N VAL A 209 -34.73 -11.17 13.95
CA VAL A 209 -33.25 -11.31 13.91
C VAL A 209 -32.53 -10.30 14.83
N ALA A 210 -33.25 -9.67 15.77
CA ALA A 210 -32.84 -8.52 16.57
C ALA A 210 -33.48 -8.47 17.97
N ALA A 211 -33.37 -9.60 18.69
CA ALA A 211 -33.74 -9.89 20.08
C ALA A 211 -34.33 -8.73 20.91
N ASN A 212 -35.66 -8.74 21.07
CA ASN A 212 -36.42 -7.72 21.78
C ASN A 212 -37.54 -8.30 22.68
N PRO A 213 -37.25 -9.01 23.80
CA PRO A 213 -38.25 -9.82 24.54
C PRO A 213 -39.46 -9.07 25.13
N GLY A 214 -39.48 -7.74 25.05
CA GLY A 214 -40.61 -6.88 25.38
C GLY A 214 -41.60 -6.64 24.24
N GLN A 215 -41.27 -7.03 23.00
CA GLN A 215 -42.06 -6.84 21.77
C GLN A 215 -42.63 -5.41 21.68
N ALA A 216 -41.73 -4.44 21.79
CA ALA A 216 -42.07 -3.02 21.67
C ALA A 216 -42.36 -2.70 20.20
N ASP A 217 -43.48 -2.01 19.97
CA ASP A 217 -43.97 -1.51 18.69
C ASP A 217 -44.75 -0.23 19.00
N ARG A 218 -44.14 0.92 18.68
CA ARG A 218 -44.58 2.24 19.15
C ARG A 218 -45.69 2.84 18.31
N ASP A 219 -45.58 2.75 16.99
CA ASP A 219 -46.49 3.37 16.02
C ASP A 219 -47.52 2.38 15.43
N ARG A 220 -47.27 1.07 15.55
CA ARG A 220 -48.15 -0.07 15.22
C ARG A 220 -48.16 -0.52 13.77
N ASP A 221 -46.99 -0.46 13.14
CA ASP A 221 -46.77 -0.91 11.77
C ASP A 221 -46.52 -2.45 11.65
N ARG A 222 -46.00 -3.07 12.74
CA ARG A 222 -45.59 -4.49 12.99
C ARG A 222 -44.10 -4.82 12.88
N VAL A 223 -43.24 -3.85 12.65
CA VAL A 223 -41.81 -3.90 12.99
C VAL A 223 -41.69 -3.49 14.47
N GLY A 224 -40.61 -3.86 15.15
CA GLY A 224 -40.40 -3.48 16.55
C GLY A 224 -39.37 -2.39 16.74
N ASP A 225 -39.47 -1.62 17.83
CA ASP A 225 -38.56 -0.52 18.22
C ASP A 225 -37.05 -0.89 18.25
N ALA A 226 -36.70 -2.18 18.16
CA ALA A 226 -35.32 -2.70 18.15
C ALA A 226 -34.75 -2.96 16.75
N CYS A 227 -35.60 -3.00 15.71
CA CYS A 227 -35.23 -3.31 14.33
C CYS A 227 -35.89 -2.36 13.30
N ASP A 228 -36.64 -1.37 13.77
CA ASP A 228 -37.35 -0.38 12.97
C ASP A 228 -36.47 0.85 12.68
N ASN A 229 -36.23 1.14 11.39
CA ASN A 229 -35.47 2.29 10.92
C ASN A 229 -36.25 3.63 10.97
N CYS A 230 -37.54 3.61 11.33
CA CYS A 230 -38.38 4.78 11.59
C CYS A 230 -39.32 4.61 12.80
N ALA A 231 -38.80 4.20 13.96
CA ALA A 231 -39.50 3.88 15.22
C ALA A 231 -40.46 4.92 15.87
N ASP A 232 -40.90 5.94 15.15
CA ASP A 232 -42.00 6.86 15.47
C ASP A 232 -42.96 7.12 14.26
N ALA A 233 -42.81 6.43 13.12
CA ALA A 233 -43.34 6.83 11.81
C ALA A 233 -43.71 5.73 10.76
N SER A 234 -44.13 4.53 11.18
CA SER A 234 -44.88 3.49 10.44
C SER A 234 -44.56 3.29 8.95
N ASN A 235 -43.58 2.44 8.66
CA ASN A 235 -43.13 2.01 7.34
C ASN A 235 -42.93 0.46 7.28
N PRO A 236 -44.01 -0.35 7.10
CA PRO A 236 -43.92 -1.81 7.19
C PRO A 236 -43.12 -2.52 6.10
N ASP A 237 -42.63 -1.76 5.12
CA ASP A 237 -41.70 -2.19 4.08
C ASP A 237 -40.23 -1.88 4.41
N GLN A 238 -39.98 -1.11 5.47
CA GLN A 238 -38.65 -0.68 5.96
C GLN A 238 -37.78 -0.14 4.81
N ALA A 239 -38.40 0.65 3.93
CA ALA A 239 -37.72 1.29 2.81
C ALA A 239 -36.63 2.23 3.33
N ASP A 240 -35.45 2.08 2.76
CA ASP A 240 -34.20 2.80 3.01
C ASP A 240 -33.48 2.83 1.65
N ALA A 241 -33.56 3.96 0.96
CA ALA A 241 -33.23 4.07 -0.47
C ALA A 241 -31.75 4.34 -0.77
N ASP A 242 -30.96 4.78 0.21
CA ASP A 242 -29.51 5.03 0.09
C ASP A 242 -28.65 4.15 1.00
N GLY A 243 -29.22 3.61 2.09
CA GLY A 243 -28.58 2.65 3.00
C GLY A 243 -27.95 3.26 4.25
N ASP A 244 -28.34 4.48 4.67
CA ASP A 244 -27.80 5.13 5.87
C ASP A 244 -28.32 4.52 7.20
N GLY A 245 -29.48 3.83 7.16
CA GLY A 245 -30.13 3.21 8.31
C GLY A 245 -31.30 4.00 8.91
N ILE A 246 -31.71 5.11 8.29
CA ILE A 246 -32.94 5.86 8.55
C ILE A 246 -33.91 5.60 7.39
N GLY A 247 -35.18 5.28 7.68
CA GLY A 247 -36.12 4.93 6.61
C GLY A 247 -36.67 6.12 5.81
N ASP A 248 -37.05 5.87 4.55
CA ASP A 248 -37.61 6.81 3.55
C ASP A 248 -38.73 7.74 4.08
N VAL A 249 -39.40 7.35 5.15
CA VAL A 249 -40.56 8.03 5.75
C VAL A 249 -40.16 9.04 6.83
N CYS A 250 -39.00 8.88 7.47
CA CYS A 250 -38.51 9.73 8.55
C CYS A 250 -37.18 10.43 8.24
N ASP A 251 -36.45 10.00 7.23
CA ASP A 251 -35.22 10.64 6.74
C ASP A 251 -35.49 12.00 6.05
N PRO A 252 -34.75 13.07 6.39
CA PRO A 252 -34.73 14.33 5.63
C PRO A 252 -34.29 14.23 4.15
N CYS A 253 -33.43 13.27 3.79
CA CYS A 253 -32.80 13.19 2.46
C CYS A 253 -32.83 11.79 1.78
N PRO A 254 -34.01 11.19 1.44
CA PRO A 254 -34.16 9.75 1.07
C PRO A 254 -33.55 9.27 -0.26
N ARG A 255 -32.37 9.77 -0.62
CA ARG A 255 -31.59 9.61 -1.86
C ARG A 255 -30.11 10.00 -1.68
N GLY A 256 -29.63 10.22 -0.47
CA GLY A 256 -28.29 10.67 -0.14
C GLY A 256 -28.19 12.14 0.27
N ASP A 257 -27.38 12.34 1.30
CA ASP A 257 -26.56 13.53 1.57
C ASP A 257 -25.10 13.02 1.55
N SER A 258 -24.45 13.10 0.37
CA SER A 258 -23.19 12.40 0.09
C SER A 258 -21.95 12.98 0.78
N ASP A 259 -22.04 14.17 1.39
CA ASP A 259 -20.94 14.76 2.17
C ASP A 259 -21.32 15.19 3.61
N GLY A 260 -22.59 15.14 3.97
CA GLY A 260 -23.10 15.30 5.33
C GLY A 260 -23.33 16.76 5.76
N ASP A 261 -23.61 17.66 4.80
CA ASP A 261 -23.78 19.09 5.05
C ASP A 261 -25.20 19.50 5.50
N GLY A 262 -26.20 18.65 5.22
CA GLY A 262 -27.62 18.89 5.46
C GLY A 262 -28.44 19.29 4.21
N VAL A 263 -27.87 19.24 3.00
CA VAL A 263 -28.53 19.48 1.72
C VAL A 263 -28.45 18.22 0.85
N CYS A 264 -29.61 17.63 0.55
CA CYS A 264 -29.68 16.36 -0.18
C CYS A 264 -29.11 16.44 -1.61
N ASP A 265 -28.48 15.36 -2.07
CA ASP A 265 -27.83 15.13 -3.38
C ASP A 265 -28.59 15.67 -4.61
N ALA A 266 -29.92 15.68 -4.55
CA ALA A 266 -30.79 16.09 -5.65
C ALA A 266 -31.01 17.62 -5.77
N THR A 267 -30.50 18.38 -4.79
CA THR A 267 -30.65 19.85 -4.66
C THR A 267 -29.35 20.58 -4.39
N ASP A 268 -28.32 19.86 -3.96
CA ASP A 268 -26.99 20.37 -3.65
C ASP A 268 -26.21 20.77 -4.92
N ASN A 269 -25.54 21.93 -4.88
CA ASN A 269 -24.64 22.42 -5.92
C ASN A 269 -23.17 21.95 -5.78
N CYS A 270 -22.81 21.19 -4.75
CA CYS A 270 -21.47 20.60 -4.58
C CYS A 270 -21.40 19.09 -4.27
N ARG A 271 -22.37 18.47 -3.59
CA ARG A 271 -22.62 17.01 -3.37
C ARG A 271 -21.53 16.18 -2.69
N VAL A 272 -20.25 16.48 -2.89
CA VAL A 272 -19.09 15.74 -2.38
C VAL A 272 -18.09 16.68 -1.69
N ALA A 273 -18.52 17.89 -1.36
CA ALA A 273 -17.72 19.01 -0.88
C ALA A 273 -18.55 19.98 -0.01
N ALA A 274 -18.97 19.49 1.16
CA ALA A 274 -19.91 20.09 2.11
C ALA A 274 -19.89 21.62 2.21
N ASN A 275 -20.99 22.26 1.83
CA ASN A 275 -21.12 23.71 1.74
C ASN A 275 -22.51 24.25 2.19
N PRO A 276 -22.93 24.15 3.48
CA PRO A 276 -24.34 24.32 3.92
C PRO A 276 -25.00 25.69 3.66
N GLY A 277 -24.24 26.65 3.15
CA GLY A 277 -24.74 27.94 2.67
C GLY A 277 -25.16 27.95 1.19
N GLN A 278 -24.88 26.89 0.42
CA GLN A 278 -25.17 26.73 -1.01
C GLN A 278 -24.79 27.99 -1.80
N ALA A 279 -23.54 28.41 -1.62
CA ALA A 279 -22.99 29.58 -2.31
C ALA A 279 -22.73 29.24 -3.78
N ASP A 280 -23.20 30.12 -4.65
CA ASP A 280 -23.03 30.09 -6.12
C ASP A 280 -22.92 31.57 -6.55
N ARG A 281 -21.69 32.02 -6.79
CA ARG A 281 -21.35 33.43 -6.94
C ARG A 281 -21.66 33.98 -8.33
N ASP A 282 -21.33 33.23 -9.38
CA ASP A 282 -21.45 33.65 -10.78
C ASP A 282 -22.69 33.08 -11.50
N ARG A 283 -23.31 32.03 -10.94
CA ARG A 283 -24.60 31.41 -11.33
C ARG A 283 -24.54 30.39 -12.45
N ASP A 284 -23.49 29.60 -12.47
CA ASP A 284 -23.30 28.47 -13.38
C ASP A 284 -24.01 27.17 -12.90
N ARG A 285 -24.20 27.02 -11.57
CA ARG A 285 -24.80 25.93 -10.74
C ARG A 285 -23.82 24.95 -10.08
N VAL A 286 -22.52 25.17 -10.16
CA VAL A 286 -21.52 24.62 -9.26
C VAL A 286 -21.43 25.55 -8.04
N GLY A 287 -21.03 25.05 -6.88
CA GLY A 287 -20.91 25.88 -5.68
C GLY A 287 -19.49 26.39 -5.43
N ASP A 288 -19.37 27.56 -4.79
CA ASP A 288 -18.09 28.22 -4.40
C ASP A 288 -17.08 27.31 -3.64
N ALA A 289 -17.50 26.12 -3.18
CA ALA A 289 -16.68 25.15 -2.44
C ALA A 289 -16.10 24.02 -3.32
N CYS A 290 -16.63 23.83 -4.53
CA CYS A 290 -16.25 22.77 -5.46
C CYS A 290 -16.01 23.29 -6.90
N ASP A 291 -16.20 24.58 -7.13
CA ASP A 291 -16.00 25.27 -8.40
C ASP A 291 -14.54 25.68 -8.61
N ASN A 292 -13.92 25.19 -9.69
CA ASN A 292 -12.55 25.51 -10.09
C ASN A 292 -12.38 26.91 -10.72
N CYS A 293 -13.46 27.66 -10.94
CA CYS A 293 -13.47 29.03 -11.42
C CYS A 293 -14.56 29.91 -10.76
N ALA A 294 -14.65 29.90 -9.42
CA ALA A 294 -15.67 30.58 -8.58
C ALA A 294 -15.90 32.11 -8.71
N ASP A 295 -15.46 32.75 -9.79
CA ASP A 295 -15.82 34.11 -10.23
C ASP A 295 -16.16 34.18 -11.76
N ALA A 296 -16.23 33.04 -12.50
CA ALA A 296 -16.12 32.99 -13.97
C ALA A 296 -16.87 31.85 -14.72
N SER A 297 -18.00 31.34 -14.22
CA SER A 297 -19.06 30.52 -14.85
C SER A 297 -18.65 29.53 -15.96
N ASN A 298 -18.37 28.29 -15.56
CA ASN A 298 -18.02 27.15 -16.41
C ASN A 298 -18.75 25.85 -15.98
N PRO A 299 -20.04 25.66 -16.37
CA PRO A 299 -20.88 24.55 -15.85
C PRO A 299 -20.44 23.13 -16.24
N ASP A 300 -19.41 23.00 -17.05
CA ASP A 300 -18.75 21.75 -17.43
C ASP A 300 -17.49 21.46 -16.60
N GLN A 301 -17.03 22.44 -15.78
CA GLN A 301 -15.84 22.35 -14.91
C GLN A 301 -14.61 21.82 -15.67
N ALA A 302 -14.44 22.30 -16.90
CA ALA A 302 -13.29 21.94 -17.73
C ALA A 302 -11.99 22.39 -17.05
N ASP A 303 -11.05 21.45 -16.99
CA ASP A 303 -9.70 21.54 -16.45
C ASP A 303 -8.87 20.60 -17.34
N ALA A 304 -8.17 21.18 -18.31
CA ALA A 304 -7.60 20.45 -19.44
C ALA A 304 -6.19 19.86 -19.20
N ASP A 305 -5.47 20.32 -18.17
CA ASP A 305 -4.16 19.80 -17.75
C ASP A 305 -4.16 19.14 -16.35
N GLY A 306 -5.12 19.49 -15.48
CA GLY A 306 -5.33 18.88 -14.17
C GLY A 306 -4.70 19.64 -13.00
N ASP A 307 -4.41 20.94 -13.15
CA ASP A 307 -3.84 21.77 -12.06
C ASP A 307 -4.87 22.14 -10.96
N GLY A 308 -6.16 22.13 -11.29
CA GLY A 308 -7.27 22.47 -10.39
C GLY A 308 -7.85 23.88 -10.56
N ILE A 309 -7.39 24.65 -11.54
CA ILE A 309 -7.97 25.90 -12.04
C ILE A 309 -8.68 25.60 -13.37
N GLY A 310 -9.90 26.10 -13.56
CA GLY A 310 -10.66 25.77 -14.78
C GLY A 310 -10.22 26.53 -16.04
N ASP A 311 -10.45 25.92 -17.21
CA ASP A 311 -10.14 26.43 -18.57
C ASP A 311 -10.56 27.89 -18.85
N VAL A 312 -11.51 28.42 -18.07
CA VAL A 312 -12.11 29.76 -18.26
C VAL A 312 -11.43 30.84 -17.42
N CYS A 313 -10.73 30.47 -16.34
CA CYS A 313 -10.04 31.39 -15.44
C CYS A 313 -8.53 31.16 -15.33
N ASP A 314 -8.03 30.02 -15.78
CA ASP A 314 -6.60 29.70 -15.87
C ASP A 314 -5.86 30.52 -16.96
N PRO A 315 -4.71 31.13 -16.64
CA PRO A 315 -3.79 31.71 -17.64
C PRO A 315 -3.25 30.74 -18.71
N CYS A 316 -3.07 29.45 -18.41
CA CYS A 316 -2.41 28.48 -19.29
C CYS A 316 -3.16 27.13 -19.49
N PRO A 317 -4.37 27.09 -20.12
CA PRO A 317 -5.30 25.92 -20.10
C PRO A 317 -4.87 24.64 -20.87
N ARG A 318 -3.58 24.30 -20.86
CA ARG A 318 -2.88 23.21 -21.56
C ARG A 318 -1.52 22.87 -20.93
N GLY A 319 -1.19 23.41 -19.75
CA GLY A 319 0.08 23.26 -19.09
C GLY A 319 1.01 24.48 -19.20
N ASP A 320 1.67 24.73 -18.08
CA ASP A 320 3.03 25.27 -17.95
C ASP A 320 3.84 24.14 -17.30
N THR A 321 4.49 23.31 -18.12
CA THR A 321 5.05 22.01 -17.74
C THR A 321 6.24 22.11 -16.77
N ASP A 322 6.92 23.26 -16.71
CA ASP A 322 8.09 23.46 -15.85
C ASP A 322 7.99 24.63 -14.85
N GLY A 323 6.98 25.50 -14.99
CA GLY A 323 6.60 26.53 -14.02
C GLY A 323 7.28 27.89 -14.24
N ASP A 324 7.68 28.22 -15.46
CA ASP A 324 8.37 29.47 -15.79
C ASP A 324 7.43 30.69 -15.95
N GLY A 325 6.14 30.45 -16.21
CA GLY A 325 5.10 31.46 -16.48
C GLY A 325 4.70 31.61 -17.96
N VAL A 326 5.21 30.76 -18.86
CA VAL A 326 4.88 30.71 -20.29
C VAL A 326 4.28 29.35 -20.64
N CYS A 327 3.03 29.35 -21.11
CA CYS A 327 2.31 28.10 -21.40
C CYS A 327 2.98 27.27 -22.51
N ASP A 328 2.94 25.94 -22.40
CA ASP A 328 3.56 24.92 -23.28
C ASP A 328 3.33 25.15 -24.80
N ALA A 329 2.18 25.74 -25.14
CA ALA A 329 1.79 26.00 -26.53
C ALA A 329 2.48 27.22 -27.17
N THR A 330 3.25 27.98 -26.38
CA THR A 330 3.93 29.23 -26.75
C THR A 330 5.38 29.31 -26.28
N ASP A 331 5.77 28.47 -25.33
CA ASP A 331 7.14 28.34 -24.83
C ASP A 331 8.09 27.70 -25.87
N ASN A 332 9.32 28.21 -25.97
CA ASN A 332 10.39 27.69 -26.82
C ASN A 332 11.27 26.60 -26.14
N CYS A 333 11.08 26.33 -24.84
CA CYS A 333 11.68 25.24 -24.08
C CYS A 333 10.74 24.52 -23.06
N PRO A 334 9.61 23.86 -23.47
CA PRO A 334 8.55 23.28 -22.59
C PRO A 334 8.90 22.14 -21.60
N ALA A 335 10.05 22.22 -20.93
CA ALA A 335 10.60 21.29 -19.95
C ALA A 335 11.92 21.82 -19.30
N THR A 336 12.28 23.09 -19.48
CA THR A 336 13.52 23.72 -18.96
C THR A 336 13.27 25.24 -18.75
N PRO A 337 12.93 25.67 -17.52
CA PRO A 337 12.37 27.01 -17.27
C PRO A 337 13.24 28.16 -17.76
N ASN A 338 12.71 29.00 -18.65
CA ASN A 338 13.41 30.17 -19.22
C ASN A 338 12.49 31.39 -19.42
N PRO A 339 12.08 32.10 -18.33
CA PRO A 339 11.01 33.12 -18.39
C PRO A 339 11.29 34.36 -19.25
N ASP A 340 12.50 34.51 -19.80
CA ASP A 340 12.88 35.55 -20.76
C ASP A 340 12.85 35.07 -22.22
N GLN A 341 12.61 33.78 -22.45
CA GLN A 341 12.34 33.13 -23.75
C GLN A 341 13.42 33.44 -24.80
N VAL A 342 14.69 33.49 -24.38
CA VAL A 342 15.82 33.80 -25.26
C VAL A 342 16.04 32.70 -26.31
N ASP A 343 15.84 33.07 -27.57
CA ASP A 343 16.28 32.36 -28.77
C ASP A 343 17.26 33.29 -29.51
N SER A 344 18.56 33.01 -29.41
CA SER A 344 19.62 33.83 -30.01
C SER A 344 19.79 33.59 -31.52
N ASN A 345 19.24 32.49 -32.06
CA ASN A 345 19.51 32.04 -33.42
C ASN A 345 18.32 32.27 -34.39
N GLY A 346 17.10 32.32 -33.85
CA GLY A 346 15.84 32.56 -34.54
C GLY A 346 15.15 31.32 -35.12
N ASP A 347 15.47 30.11 -34.64
CA ASP A 347 14.88 28.85 -35.14
C ASP A 347 13.60 28.42 -34.41
N GLY A 348 13.29 29.02 -33.25
CA GLY A 348 12.10 28.72 -32.44
C GLY A 348 12.33 27.73 -31.29
N HIS A 349 13.57 27.34 -31.00
CA HIS A 349 13.96 26.69 -29.75
C HIS A 349 14.81 27.63 -28.88
N GLY A 350 14.60 27.62 -27.57
CA GLY A 350 15.34 28.50 -26.66
C GLY A 350 16.76 28.03 -26.36
N ASP A 351 17.65 28.99 -26.07
CA ASP A 351 19.07 28.77 -25.74
C ASP A 351 19.27 27.93 -24.45
N ALA A 352 18.23 27.79 -23.62
CA ALA A 352 18.23 26.99 -22.39
C ALA A 352 18.11 25.47 -22.65
N CYS A 353 17.34 25.07 -23.67
CA CYS A 353 17.10 23.67 -24.00
C CYS A 353 17.86 23.19 -25.27
N VAL A 354 18.35 24.10 -26.10
CA VAL A 354 19.16 23.79 -27.29
C VAL A 354 20.52 24.50 -27.22
N GLY A 355 21.59 23.72 -27.42
CA GLY A 355 22.96 24.23 -27.33
C GLY A 355 23.33 25.15 -28.50
N VAL A 356 23.76 26.38 -28.19
CA VAL A 356 24.21 27.40 -29.13
C VAL A 356 25.72 27.28 -29.33
N CYS A 357 26.19 27.28 -30.58
CA CYS A 357 27.62 27.26 -30.92
C CYS A 357 28.09 28.61 -31.48
N VAL A 358 29.17 29.14 -30.91
CA VAL A 358 29.81 30.40 -31.35
C VAL A 358 31.27 30.17 -31.74
N THR A 359 31.59 30.37 -33.02
CA THR A 359 32.97 30.47 -33.48
C THR A 359 33.53 31.87 -33.17
N LEU A 360 34.73 31.96 -32.60
CA LEU A 360 35.45 33.20 -32.30
C LEU A 360 36.75 33.24 -33.14
N GLN A 361 36.90 34.24 -34.02
CA GLN A 361 38.04 34.38 -34.93
C GLN A 361 38.26 35.86 -35.32
N ARG A 362 39.52 36.33 -35.30
CA ARG A 362 39.86 37.75 -35.63
C ARG A 362 39.33 38.14 -37.02
N GLY A 363 38.34 39.02 -37.04
CA GLY A 363 37.71 39.53 -38.27
C GLY A 363 36.36 38.89 -38.62
N ALA A 364 35.95 37.84 -37.91
CA ALA A 364 34.56 37.35 -37.91
C ALA A 364 33.84 37.81 -36.64
N SER A 365 34.40 37.50 -35.48
CA SER A 365 33.68 37.43 -34.20
C SER A 365 34.66 37.39 -33.03
N GLY A 366 34.24 37.97 -31.89
CA GLY A 366 35.04 38.01 -30.67
C GLY A 366 36.33 38.86 -30.76
N GLN A 367 37.07 38.85 -29.66
CA GLN A 367 38.44 39.36 -29.61
C GLN A 367 39.39 38.16 -29.64
N VAL A 368 40.49 38.24 -30.40
CA VAL A 368 41.52 37.20 -30.46
C VAL A 368 42.88 37.88 -30.44
N ALA A 369 43.85 37.30 -29.74
CA ALA A 369 45.24 37.73 -29.70
C ALA A 369 46.17 36.51 -29.71
N ASP A 370 47.33 36.60 -30.34
CA ASP A 370 48.37 35.57 -30.29
C ASP A 370 49.79 36.16 -30.24
N ALA A 371 50.80 35.37 -29.86
CA ALA A 371 52.18 35.86 -29.80
C ALA A 371 53.23 34.74 -29.91
N LEU A 372 54.39 35.08 -30.47
CA LEU A 372 55.57 34.23 -30.56
C LEU A 372 56.61 34.58 -29.48
N LEU A 373 56.87 33.65 -28.57
CA LEU A 373 57.94 33.74 -27.57
C LEU A 373 59.20 33.04 -28.08
N LEU A 374 60.36 33.72 -28.03
CA LEU A 374 61.65 33.20 -28.51
C LEU A 374 62.73 33.24 -27.43
N GLU A 375 63.26 32.09 -27.01
CA GLU A 375 64.35 31.99 -26.03
C GLU A 375 65.66 32.58 -26.57
N ALA A 376 65.94 32.42 -27.88
CA ALA A 376 67.09 33.01 -28.55
C ALA A 376 67.06 34.55 -28.60
N TYR A 377 65.88 35.15 -28.55
CA TYR A 377 65.65 36.58 -28.67
C TYR A 377 64.75 37.05 -27.52
N PRO A 378 65.23 37.01 -26.26
CA PRO A 378 64.36 37.04 -25.09
C PRO A 378 63.61 38.37 -24.86
N ASP A 379 63.97 39.41 -25.61
CA ASP A 379 63.39 40.75 -25.59
C ASP A 379 62.64 41.09 -26.91
N TYR A 380 62.40 40.10 -27.79
CA TYR A 380 61.59 40.23 -29.00
C TYR A 380 60.09 40.09 -28.69
N SER A 381 59.28 40.91 -29.36
CA SER A 381 57.82 40.84 -29.42
C SER A 381 57.39 41.33 -30.80
N ASP A 382 56.44 40.66 -31.43
CA ASP A 382 55.92 41.00 -32.76
C ASP A 382 54.49 40.47 -32.93
N GLY A 383 53.55 41.14 -32.24
CA GLY A 383 52.11 40.92 -32.37
C GLY A 383 51.51 41.46 -33.66
N GLN A 384 52.25 41.40 -34.78
CA GLN A 384 51.77 41.59 -36.15
C GLN A 384 52.38 40.57 -37.13
N SER A 385 53.17 39.59 -36.64
CA SER A 385 53.69 38.51 -37.47
C SER A 385 52.53 37.63 -37.99
N PRO A 386 52.44 37.33 -39.30
CA PRO A 386 51.44 36.39 -39.84
C PRO A 386 51.73 34.92 -39.48
N TYR A 387 52.85 34.63 -38.80
CA TYR A 387 53.30 33.29 -38.42
C TYR A 387 53.84 33.23 -36.98
N ASN A 388 53.48 32.18 -36.24
CA ASN A 388 54.08 31.81 -34.94
C ASN A 388 54.52 30.32 -34.98
N ALA A 389 55.22 29.84 -33.94
CA ALA A 389 55.86 28.52 -33.96
C ALA A 389 56.19 27.98 -32.55
N THR A 390 56.36 26.66 -32.46
CA THR A 390 56.71 25.90 -31.25
C THR A 390 57.98 25.06 -31.43
N GLY A 391 58.49 24.48 -30.34
CA GLY A 391 59.61 23.53 -30.35
C GLY A 391 60.96 24.22 -30.22
N THR A 392 61.94 23.83 -31.03
CA THR A 392 63.33 24.36 -30.95
C THR A 392 63.82 24.89 -32.30
N ALA A 393 63.89 26.22 -32.44
CA ALA A 393 64.53 26.87 -33.59
C ALA A 393 65.97 27.29 -33.26
N HIS A 394 66.91 27.00 -34.16
CA HIS A 394 68.33 27.38 -34.05
C HIS A 394 69.04 26.98 -32.72
N GLY A 395 68.50 26.00 -31.99
CA GLY A 395 69.05 25.51 -30.72
C GLY A 395 68.54 26.22 -29.47
N ALA A 396 67.45 27.00 -29.57
CA ALA A 396 66.73 27.58 -28.45
C ALA A 396 65.22 27.34 -28.59
N ARG A 397 64.48 27.36 -27.48
CA ARG A 397 63.04 27.14 -27.44
C ARG A 397 62.25 28.26 -28.12
N GLN A 398 61.12 27.90 -28.70
CA GLN A 398 60.07 28.81 -29.16
C GLN A 398 58.70 28.28 -28.75
N GLN A 399 57.76 29.19 -28.50
CA GLN A 399 56.49 28.93 -27.84
C GLN A 399 55.41 29.89 -28.40
N ALA A 400 54.18 29.40 -28.59
CA ALA A 400 53.08 30.19 -29.16
C ALA A 400 51.97 30.40 -28.13
N LEU A 401 51.64 31.67 -27.84
CA LEU A 401 50.51 32.06 -26.98
C LEU A 401 49.28 32.34 -27.82
N TYR A 402 48.09 32.00 -27.30
CA TYR A 402 46.79 32.33 -27.88
C TYR A 402 45.81 32.78 -26.79
N TRP A 403 44.96 33.75 -27.09
CA TRP A 403 43.88 34.23 -26.23
C TRP A 403 42.64 34.54 -27.06
N PHE A 404 41.47 34.15 -26.54
CA PHE A 404 40.17 34.39 -27.14
C PHE A 404 39.25 35.01 -26.10
N GLY A 405 38.68 36.18 -26.40
CA GLY A 405 37.73 36.89 -25.55
C GLY A 405 36.32 36.34 -25.73
N LEU A 406 35.76 35.81 -24.64
CA LEU A 406 34.45 35.13 -24.60
C LEU A 406 33.27 36.10 -24.42
N ASP A 407 33.38 37.34 -24.91
CA ASP A 407 32.44 38.46 -24.63
C ASP A 407 31.00 38.25 -25.14
N GLY A 408 30.74 37.12 -25.83
CA GLY A 408 29.42 36.71 -26.33
C GLY A 408 28.90 35.39 -25.74
N ILE A 409 29.52 34.86 -24.68
CA ILE A 409 29.07 33.66 -23.96
C ILE A 409 28.52 34.09 -22.58
N PRO A 410 27.30 33.68 -22.18
CA PRO A 410 26.76 34.03 -20.86
C PRO A 410 27.62 33.50 -19.70
N VAL A 411 27.78 34.30 -18.65
CA VAL A 411 28.47 33.87 -17.43
C VAL A 411 27.64 32.78 -16.74
N GLY A 412 28.27 31.64 -16.45
CA GLY A 412 27.59 30.46 -15.92
C GLY A 412 26.96 29.52 -16.96
N ALA A 413 27.12 29.79 -18.26
CA ALA A 413 26.68 28.87 -19.32
C ALA A 413 27.42 27.52 -19.22
N THR A 414 26.72 26.41 -19.51
CA THR A 414 27.33 25.07 -19.52
C THR A 414 27.94 24.81 -20.90
N VAL A 415 29.27 24.86 -20.98
CA VAL A 415 30.06 24.60 -22.18
C VAL A 415 30.02 23.10 -22.51
N THR A 416 29.37 22.75 -23.62
CA THR A 416 29.19 21.37 -24.08
C THR A 416 30.33 20.91 -24.98
N SER A 417 31.00 21.84 -25.67
CA SER A 417 32.29 21.62 -26.31
C SER A 417 33.04 22.95 -26.51
N ALA A 418 34.38 22.92 -26.54
CA ALA A 418 35.19 24.02 -27.02
C ALA A 418 36.39 23.51 -27.85
N GLU A 419 36.28 23.50 -29.18
CA GLU A 419 37.40 23.12 -30.06
C GLU A 419 38.19 24.36 -30.50
N PHE A 420 39.49 24.41 -30.15
CA PHE A 420 40.44 25.33 -30.76
C PHE A 420 40.94 24.74 -32.08
N GLY A 421 41.05 25.57 -33.13
CA GLY A 421 41.68 25.18 -34.39
C GLY A 421 42.65 26.22 -34.93
N ALA A 422 43.73 25.74 -35.55
CA ALA A 422 44.72 26.56 -36.24
C ALA A 422 45.23 25.87 -37.51
N VAL A 423 45.93 26.63 -38.37
CA VAL A 423 46.52 26.11 -39.61
C VAL A 423 48.04 26.02 -39.49
N ALA A 424 48.55 24.79 -39.43
CA ALA A 424 49.96 24.45 -39.37
C ALA A 424 50.51 24.14 -40.79
N PHE A 425 51.65 24.74 -41.15
CA PHE A 425 52.21 24.63 -42.51
C PHE A 425 53.68 24.13 -42.55
N GLY A 426 54.20 23.73 -41.39
CA GLY A 426 55.42 22.94 -41.22
C GLY A 426 55.39 22.27 -39.85
N SER A 427 55.79 21.01 -39.76
CA SER A 427 55.73 20.23 -38.51
C SER A 427 56.80 19.15 -38.49
N SER A 428 57.24 18.81 -37.28
CA SER A 428 57.82 17.51 -36.94
C SER A 428 56.75 16.51 -36.48
N ASP A 429 57.10 15.22 -36.44
CA ASP A 429 56.28 14.13 -35.90
C ASP A 429 56.43 14.08 -34.36
N GLN A 430 55.93 15.12 -33.67
CA GLN A 430 56.07 15.34 -32.22
C GLN A 430 54.76 15.85 -31.61
N ILE A 431 54.59 15.69 -30.29
CA ILE A 431 53.41 16.16 -29.56
C ILE A 431 53.57 17.63 -29.21
N VAL A 432 52.50 18.40 -29.43
CA VAL A 432 52.35 19.79 -28.98
C VAL A 432 51.25 19.82 -27.92
N ARG A 433 51.54 20.40 -26.77
CA ARG A 433 50.71 20.38 -25.56
C ARG A 433 50.15 21.76 -25.28
N VAL A 434 48.89 21.81 -24.88
CA VAL A 434 48.20 23.02 -24.45
C VAL A 434 48.37 23.18 -22.94
N HIS A 435 48.76 24.38 -22.52
CA HIS A 435 48.95 24.76 -21.14
C HIS A 435 48.20 26.06 -20.82
N ARG A 436 47.45 26.12 -19.72
CA ARG A 436 46.80 27.36 -19.27
C ARG A 436 47.83 28.44 -18.92
N VAL A 437 47.59 29.68 -19.36
CA VAL A 437 48.39 30.84 -18.96
C VAL A 437 47.93 31.34 -17.58
N THR A 438 48.87 31.74 -16.72
CA THR A 438 48.61 32.11 -15.31
C THR A 438 48.77 33.59 -15.00
N ALA A 439 49.17 34.42 -15.96
CA ALA A 439 49.26 35.88 -15.83
C ALA A 439 48.83 36.61 -17.13
N PRO A 440 48.26 37.83 -17.04
CA PRO A 440 47.82 38.57 -18.21
C PRO A 440 49.02 39.06 -19.05
N TRP A 441 48.85 39.04 -20.37
CA TRP A 441 49.85 39.48 -21.35
C TRP A 441 49.20 40.37 -22.43
N SER A 442 50.00 40.83 -23.39
CA SER A 442 49.55 41.67 -24.50
C SER A 442 50.39 41.35 -25.74
N GLU A 443 49.72 40.96 -26.81
CA GLU A 443 50.26 40.52 -28.10
C GLU A 443 51.41 41.39 -28.65
N GLY A 444 51.22 42.72 -28.71
CA GLY A 444 52.25 43.65 -29.18
C GLY A 444 53.36 44.01 -28.18
N ASN A 445 53.39 43.39 -26.99
CA ASN A 445 54.31 43.74 -25.89
C ASN A 445 54.96 42.53 -25.20
N VAL A 446 54.41 41.33 -25.32
CA VAL A 446 54.90 40.14 -24.60
C VAL A 446 56.19 39.62 -25.23
N THR A 447 57.20 39.42 -24.40
CA THR A 447 58.48 38.79 -24.75
C THR A 447 58.69 37.53 -23.91
N TRP A 448 59.62 36.66 -24.33
CA TRP A 448 60.03 35.51 -23.52
C TRP A 448 60.47 35.93 -22.10
N ARG A 449 61.19 37.05 -21.95
CA ARG A 449 61.59 37.59 -20.65
C ARG A 449 60.41 38.10 -19.83
N SER A 450 59.43 38.77 -20.43
CA SER A 450 58.29 39.31 -19.69
C SER A 450 57.26 38.24 -19.32
N PHE A 451 57.10 37.21 -20.17
CA PHE A 451 56.23 36.08 -19.90
C PHE A 451 56.77 35.20 -18.75
N ALA A 452 58.10 35.05 -18.66
CA ALA A 452 58.79 34.47 -17.51
C ALA A 452 58.28 33.07 -17.07
N ALA A 453 57.79 32.27 -18.02
CA ALA A 453 57.10 30.98 -17.80
C ALA A 453 55.83 31.08 -16.92
N SER A 454 55.00 32.10 -17.17
CA SER A 454 53.70 32.29 -16.50
C SER A 454 52.59 31.39 -17.10
N TYR A 455 52.78 30.07 -16.99
CA TYR A 455 51.81 29.04 -17.34
C TYR A 455 51.78 27.94 -16.26
N ASP A 456 50.76 27.09 -16.27
CA ASP A 456 50.77 25.86 -15.46
C ASP A 456 51.44 24.71 -16.22
N GLY A 457 52.23 23.90 -15.52
CA GLY A 457 52.86 22.70 -16.08
C GLY A 457 51.89 21.54 -16.27
N ALA A 458 50.67 21.64 -15.75
CA ALA A 458 49.56 20.76 -16.13
C ALA A 458 49.27 20.86 -17.64
N VAL A 459 49.00 19.72 -18.28
CA VAL A 459 48.56 19.67 -19.69
C VAL A 459 47.04 19.73 -19.70
N GLU A 460 46.49 20.73 -20.37
CA GLU A 460 45.04 20.90 -20.57
C GLU A 460 44.57 19.99 -21.73
N ALA A 461 45.35 19.93 -22.81
CA ALA A 461 45.07 19.11 -23.99
C ALA A 461 46.35 18.78 -24.80
N ASP A 462 46.29 17.76 -25.66
CA ASP A 462 47.27 17.51 -26.72
C ASP A 462 46.68 17.97 -28.07
N LEU A 463 47.50 18.61 -28.92
CA LEU A 463 47.09 19.13 -30.23
C LEU A 463 47.08 18.02 -31.29
N GLY A 464 45.90 17.71 -31.84
CA GLY A 464 45.67 16.68 -32.86
C GLY A 464 45.71 17.21 -34.29
N TRP A 465 45.89 16.30 -35.27
CA TRP A 465 45.85 16.61 -36.71
C TRP A 465 44.47 16.29 -37.30
N ALA A 466 43.68 17.33 -37.56
CA ALA A 466 42.35 17.24 -38.16
C ALA A 466 42.37 17.19 -39.70
N GLY A 467 43.50 17.55 -40.34
CA GLY A 467 43.63 17.51 -41.80
C GLY A 467 45.06 17.78 -42.27
N PRO A 468 45.30 17.91 -43.59
CA PRO A 468 46.66 18.07 -44.15
C PRO A 468 47.47 19.26 -43.64
N TYR A 469 46.76 20.29 -43.15
CA TYR A 469 47.33 21.51 -42.55
C TYR A 469 46.54 21.98 -41.32
N ALA A 470 45.51 21.24 -40.90
CA ALA A 470 44.60 21.65 -39.84
C ALA A 470 44.94 20.91 -38.55
N VAL A 471 45.10 21.66 -37.47
CA VAL A 471 45.38 21.16 -36.13
C VAL A 471 44.31 21.66 -35.17
N THR A 472 43.84 20.81 -34.26
CA THR A 472 42.81 21.16 -33.28
C THR A 472 43.11 20.61 -31.88
N ALA A 473 42.52 21.22 -30.86
CA ALA A 473 42.55 20.74 -29.47
C ALA A 473 41.19 20.96 -28.81
N ASP A 474 40.74 19.96 -28.06
CA ASP A 474 39.58 20.08 -27.17
C ASP A 474 39.98 20.85 -25.90
N LEU A 475 39.37 22.01 -25.67
CA LEU A 475 39.61 22.90 -24.54
C LEU A 475 38.37 23.03 -23.64
N THR A 476 37.40 22.10 -23.74
CA THR A 476 36.08 22.19 -23.09
C THR A 476 36.18 22.48 -21.59
N GLU A 477 37.00 21.73 -20.84
CA GLU A 477 37.19 21.95 -19.39
C GLU A 477 37.86 23.31 -19.07
N LEU A 478 38.82 23.74 -19.90
CA LEU A 478 39.53 25.02 -19.73
C LEU A 478 38.62 26.22 -20.00
N VAL A 479 37.75 26.13 -21.01
CA VAL A 479 36.79 27.18 -21.35
C VAL A 479 35.64 27.23 -20.35
N GLN A 480 35.13 26.10 -19.86
CA GLN A 480 34.16 26.07 -18.74
C GLN A 480 34.73 26.79 -17.52
N ALA A 481 35.99 26.49 -17.14
CA ALA A 481 36.64 27.15 -16.01
C ALA A 481 36.80 28.68 -16.18
N TRP A 482 36.80 29.20 -17.42
CA TRP A 482 36.76 30.64 -17.70
C TRP A 482 35.34 31.22 -17.63
N VAL A 483 34.34 30.51 -18.15
CA VAL A 483 32.91 30.91 -18.14
C VAL A 483 32.34 30.95 -16.71
N ASP A 484 32.76 30.02 -15.86
CA ASP A 484 32.41 29.98 -14.42
C ASP A 484 33.14 31.04 -13.59
N GLY A 485 34.17 31.69 -14.16
CA GLY A 485 35.11 32.53 -13.42
C GLY A 485 36.01 31.77 -12.43
N ALA A 486 36.01 30.43 -12.45
CA ALA A 486 36.87 29.59 -11.62
C ALA A 486 38.37 29.78 -11.92
N ALA A 487 38.70 30.20 -13.14
CA ALA A 487 40.00 30.66 -13.57
C ALA A 487 39.88 31.97 -14.39
N PRO A 488 40.81 32.93 -14.25
CA PRO A 488 40.83 34.08 -15.14
C PRO A 488 41.27 33.65 -16.55
N ASN A 489 40.55 34.12 -17.57
CA ASN A 489 40.95 33.92 -18.96
C ASN A 489 42.18 34.78 -19.29
N HIS A 490 43.35 34.15 -19.22
CA HIS A 490 44.62 34.67 -19.76
C HIS A 490 45.08 33.89 -20.99
N GLY A 491 44.22 33.03 -21.54
CA GLY A 491 44.49 32.23 -22.71
C GLY A 491 45.35 31.00 -22.40
N PHE A 492 45.96 30.45 -23.45
CA PHE A 492 46.77 29.25 -23.39
C PHE A 492 48.08 29.39 -24.17
N LEU A 493 48.99 28.48 -23.87
CA LEU A 493 50.32 28.33 -24.44
C LEU A 493 50.41 26.97 -25.13
N LEU A 494 51.05 26.93 -26.30
CA LEU A 494 51.50 25.70 -26.93
C LEU A 494 52.99 25.43 -26.60
N GLU A 495 53.29 24.29 -25.97
CA GLU A 495 54.66 23.76 -25.80
C GLU A 495 54.83 22.46 -26.58
N GLU A 496 55.86 22.40 -27.43
CA GLU A 496 56.23 21.21 -28.22
C GLU A 496 57.54 20.61 -27.67
N ASP A 497 57.69 19.29 -27.75
CA ASP A 497 58.90 18.62 -27.25
C ASP A 497 60.18 19.19 -27.91
N PRO A 498 61.32 19.32 -27.18
CA PRO A 498 62.48 20.09 -27.65
C PRO A 498 63.20 19.55 -28.91
N THR A 499 62.81 18.39 -29.41
CA THR A 499 63.25 17.81 -30.69
C THR A 499 62.37 18.22 -31.87
N GLY A 500 61.25 18.91 -31.62
CA GLY A 500 60.29 19.32 -32.62
C GLY A 500 60.43 20.75 -33.14
N THR A 501 59.62 21.06 -34.15
CA THR A 501 59.42 22.39 -34.73
C THR A 501 58.14 22.39 -35.55
N THR A 502 57.09 23.02 -35.03
CA THR A 502 55.81 23.23 -35.72
C THR A 502 55.55 24.72 -35.91
N SER A 503 54.98 25.11 -37.06
CA SER A 503 54.75 26.49 -37.46
C SER A 503 53.30 26.71 -37.88
N TYR A 504 52.66 27.72 -37.29
CA TYR A 504 51.24 28.04 -37.43
C TYR A 504 51.02 29.43 -38.01
N ARG A 505 49.85 29.63 -38.61
CA ARG A 505 49.35 30.93 -39.03
C ARG A 505 48.66 31.64 -37.87
N THR A 506 48.86 32.95 -37.77
CA THR A 506 48.37 33.79 -36.68
C THR A 506 47.05 34.45 -37.01
N SER A 507 46.47 35.14 -36.03
CA SER A 507 45.30 36.00 -36.19
C SER A 507 45.54 37.17 -37.17
N ASP A 508 46.79 37.56 -37.42
CA ASP A 508 47.19 38.56 -38.43
C ASP A 508 47.50 37.99 -39.82
N HIS A 509 47.35 36.68 -40.05
CA HIS A 509 47.45 36.10 -41.39
C HIS A 509 46.46 36.80 -42.36
N PRO A 510 46.86 37.16 -43.59
CA PRO A 510 46.03 37.99 -44.48
C PRO A 510 44.74 37.29 -44.92
N ASP A 511 44.78 35.98 -45.16
CA ASP A 511 43.60 35.18 -45.49
C ASP A 511 42.88 34.76 -44.19
N GLN A 512 41.60 35.13 -44.07
CA GLN A 512 40.81 34.94 -42.85
C GLN A 512 40.53 33.47 -42.51
N SER A 513 40.25 32.64 -43.52
CA SER A 513 39.99 31.19 -43.36
C SER A 513 41.18 30.42 -42.76
N ASP A 514 42.36 31.04 -42.78
CA ASP A 514 43.61 30.46 -42.33
C ASP A 514 44.02 30.91 -40.91
N ARG A 515 43.19 31.75 -40.26
CA ARG A 515 43.43 32.29 -38.90
C ARG A 515 43.00 31.31 -37.80
N PRO A 516 43.66 31.33 -36.64
CA PRO A 516 43.25 30.57 -35.47
C PRO A 516 41.84 30.97 -35.02
N TRP A 517 41.06 29.97 -34.63
CA TRP A 517 39.67 30.09 -34.17
C TRP A 517 39.45 29.21 -32.93
N ILE A 518 38.42 29.51 -32.16
CA ILE A 518 37.84 28.57 -31.19
C ILE A 518 36.33 28.54 -31.38
N GLU A 519 35.73 27.35 -31.47
CA GLU A 519 34.28 27.16 -31.52
C GLU A 519 33.83 26.64 -30.17
N VAL A 520 32.93 27.39 -29.52
CA VAL A 520 32.40 27.04 -28.20
C VAL A 520 30.91 26.81 -28.32
N CYS A 521 30.48 25.58 -28.07
CA CYS A 521 29.07 25.23 -27.90
C CYS A 521 28.71 25.25 -26.41
N TYR A 522 27.56 25.82 -26.08
CA TYR A 522 27.08 25.94 -24.71
C TYR A 522 25.55 25.87 -24.62
N LEU A 523 25.04 25.50 -23.44
CA LEU A 523 23.65 25.73 -23.01
C LEU A 523 23.61 27.00 -22.15
N ALA A 524 22.53 27.78 -22.24
CA ALA A 524 22.33 28.96 -21.39
C ALA A 524 22.25 28.59 -19.88
N PRO A 525 22.45 29.56 -18.96
CA PRO A 525 22.48 29.34 -17.51
C PRO A 525 21.08 29.23 -16.87
#